data_AF-A0A5C2HDE7-F1
#
_entry.id   AF-A0A5C2HDE7-F1
#
_cell.length_a   1.000
_cell.length_b   1.000
_cell.length_c   1.000
_cell.angle_alpha   90.00
_cell.angle_beta   90.00
_cell.angle_gamma   90.00
#
_symmetry.space_group_name_H-M   'P 1'
#
loop_
_entity.id
_entity.type
_entity.pdbx_description
1 polymer ?
#
loop_
_entity_poly.entity_id
_entity_poly.type
_entity_poly.pdbx_seq_one_letter_code
_entity_poly.pdbx_strand_id
1 'polypeptide(L)'
;MDIITFNEVDESLFNSEFKVEHFHTGTSMKADVVILDINTIFEFEENKAEVTKDKYVSIAVIEDESDYDAFKNFGIDAWILASEISQINNIVNLVNKRFLS
;
A
#
# COMPACT_ATOMS: atom_id res chain seq x y z
N MET A 1 -11.75 0.26 -6.46
CA MET A 1 -10.51 -0.45 -6.11
C MET A 1 -10.36 -0.38 -4.61
N ASP A 2 -10.01 -1.49 -4.00
CA ASP A 2 -10.00 -1.68 -2.57
C ASP A 2 -8.57 -1.51 -2.04
N ILE A 3 -8.33 -0.47 -1.26
CA ILE A 3 -7.03 -0.15 -0.68
C ILE A 3 -7.07 -0.41 0.82
N ILE A 4 -6.09 -1.13 1.34
CA ILE A 4 -5.85 -1.24 2.79
C ILE A 4 -4.51 -0.60 3.11
N THR A 5 -4.50 0.35 4.03
CA THR A 5 -3.26 0.99 4.50
C THR A 5 -2.94 0.52 5.91
N PHE A 6 -1.68 0.16 6.12
CA PHE A 6 -1.10 -0.06 7.45
C PHE A 6 -0.55 1.26 8.04
N ASN A 7 -0.48 2.31 7.23
CA ASN A 7 0.00 3.62 7.63
C ASN A 7 -1.18 4.53 7.99
N GLU A 8 -0.92 5.54 8.83
CA GLU A 8 -1.82 6.67 9.03
C GLU A 8 -1.67 7.68 7.88
N VAL A 9 -2.35 7.39 6.76
CA VAL A 9 -2.41 8.29 5.59
C VAL A 9 -3.76 9.00 5.57
N ASP A 10 -3.76 10.29 5.27
CA ASP A 10 -5.01 11.03 5.09
C ASP A 10 -5.79 10.50 3.87
N GLU A 11 -7.01 9.99 4.10
CA GLU A 11 -7.91 9.47 3.06
C GLU A 11 -8.20 10.52 1.97
N SER A 12 -8.11 11.82 2.29
CA SER A 12 -8.31 12.91 1.34
C SER A 12 -7.27 12.95 0.22
N LEU A 13 -6.13 12.26 0.40
CA LEU A 13 -5.11 12.10 -0.61
C LEU A 13 -5.52 11.13 -1.72
N PHE A 14 -6.57 10.34 -1.54
CA PHE A 14 -7.01 9.33 -2.51
C PHE A 14 -8.19 9.82 -3.36
N ASN A 15 -8.24 9.38 -4.61
CA ASN A 15 -9.41 9.59 -5.45
C ASN A 15 -10.66 8.96 -4.81
N SER A 16 -11.81 9.63 -4.92
CA SER A 16 -13.09 9.18 -4.34
C SER A 16 -13.63 7.85 -4.90
N GLU A 17 -13.04 7.35 -5.99
CA GLU A 17 -13.34 6.04 -6.58
C GLU A 17 -12.62 4.88 -5.87
N PHE A 18 -11.63 5.19 -5.05
CA PHE A 18 -10.93 4.23 -4.21
C PHE A 18 -11.66 4.09 -2.87
N LYS A 19 -11.82 2.85 -2.43
CA LYS A 19 -12.23 2.56 -1.06
C LYS A 19 -10.95 2.37 -0.27
N VAL A 20 -10.76 3.14 0.80
CA VAL A 20 -9.58 3.07 1.65
C VAL A 20 -10.03 2.62 3.04
N GLU A 21 -9.39 1.60 3.58
CA GLU A 21 -9.56 1.19 4.97
C GLU A 21 -8.20 1.17 5.67
N HIS A 22 -8.19 1.55 6.94
CA HIS A 22 -7.01 1.49 7.79
C HIS A 22 -6.99 0.17 8.55
N PHE A 23 -5.91 -0.61 8.41
CA PHE A 23 -5.79 -1.95 9.00
C PHE A 23 -6.09 -1.93 10.51
N HIS A 24 -5.51 -0.97 11.24
CA HIS A 24 -5.64 -0.85 12.70
C HIS A 24 -7.04 -0.39 13.18
N THR A 25 -7.91 0.05 12.27
CA THR A 25 -9.31 0.42 12.58
C THR A 25 -10.30 -0.72 12.33
N GLY A 26 -9.80 -1.85 11.80
CA GLY A 26 -10.60 -2.97 11.33
C GLY A 26 -10.84 -2.90 9.83
N THR A 27 -10.75 -4.05 9.16
CA THR A 27 -10.95 -4.19 7.72
C THR A 27 -12.20 -5.01 7.44
N SER A 28 -13.00 -4.56 6.47
CA SER A 28 -14.22 -5.26 6.02
C SER A 28 -14.05 -5.89 4.63
N MET A 29 -12.97 -5.55 3.93
CA MET A 29 -12.69 -6.00 2.59
C MET A 29 -11.30 -6.63 2.45
N LYS A 30 -11.06 -7.23 1.29
CA LYS A 30 -9.74 -7.71 0.87
C LYS A 30 -9.11 -6.67 -0.07
N ALA A 31 -7.84 -6.37 0.10
CA ALA A 31 -7.12 -5.37 -0.68
C ALA A 31 -6.79 -5.83 -2.10
N ASP A 32 -7.03 -4.94 -3.06
CA ASP A 32 -6.37 -4.91 -4.36
C ASP A 32 -4.98 -4.26 -4.25
N VAL A 33 -4.87 -3.21 -3.43
CA VAL A 33 -3.64 -2.47 -3.16
C VAL A 33 -3.41 -2.36 -1.66
N VAL A 34 -2.20 -2.65 -1.21
CA VAL A 34 -1.78 -2.44 0.18
C VAL A 34 -0.75 -1.33 0.23
N ILE A 35 -0.89 -0.43 1.19
CA ILE A 35 0.09 0.64 1.47
C ILE A 35 0.69 0.40 2.84
N LEU A 36 2.01 0.37 2.93
CA LEU A 36 2.76 0.08 4.14
C LEU A 36 4.05 0.90 4.21
N ASP A 37 4.73 0.85 5.33
CA ASP A 37 6.05 1.43 5.55
C ASP A 37 6.99 0.41 6.21
N ILE A 38 8.20 0.85 6.56
CA ILE A 38 9.21 -0.04 7.13
C ILE A 38 8.82 -0.52 8.53
N ASN A 39 8.00 0.26 9.24
CA ASN A 39 7.54 -0.05 10.59
C ASN A 39 6.45 -1.12 10.59
N THR A 40 5.67 -1.19 9.50
CA THR A 40 4.49 -2.06 9.37
C THR A 40 4.72 -3.28 8.47
N ILE A 41 5.89 -3.39 7.82
CA ILE A 41 6.18 -4.49 6.89
C ILE A 41 6.03 -5.88 7.52
N PHE A 42 6.47 -6.07 8.76
CA PHE A 42 6.36 -7.36 9.44
C PHE A 42 4.91 -7.69 9.81
N GLU A 43 4.14 -6.68 10.24
CA GLU A 43 2.72 -6.84 10.52
C GLU A 43 1.96 -7.20 9.23
N PHE A 44 2.30 -6.55 8.10
CA PHE A 44 1.77 -6.93 6.81
C PHE A 44 2.12 -8.37 6.44
N GLU A 45 3.39 -8.78 6.57
CA GLU A 45 3.81 -10.15 6.22
C GLU A 45 3.07 -11.24 7.01
N GLU A 46 2.74 -10.97 8.28
CA GLU A 46 1.96 -11.88 9.13
C GLU A 46 0.48 -11.94 8.73
N ASN A 47 -0.08 -10.86 8.19
CA ASN A 47 -1.52 -10.73 7.94
C ASN A 47 -1.90 -10.77 6.45
N LYS A 48 -0.94 -10.73 5.51
CA LYS A 48 -1.20 -10.55 4.07
C LYS A 48 -2.20 -11.55 3.51
N ALA A 49 -2.14 -12.82 3.91
CA ALA A 49 -3.06 -13.85 3.42
C ALA A 49 -4.54 -13.57 3.80
N GLU A 50 -4.76 -12.89 4.93
CA GLU A 50 -6.09 -12.54 5.41
C GLU A 50 -6.59 -11.25 4.75
N VAL A 51 -5.72 -10.25 4.62
CA VAL A 51 -6.11 -8.90 4.18
C VAL A 51 -6.03 -8.68 2.67
N THR A 52 -5.32 -9.51 1.90
CA THR A 52 -5.20 -9.32 0.45
C THR A 52 -6.04 -10.30 -0.36
N LYS A 53 -6.44 -9.88 -1.57
CA LYS A 53 -6.96 -10.79 -2.60
C LYS A 53 -5.84 -11.69 -3.13
N ASP A 54 -6.19 -12.72 -3.91
CA ASP A 54 -5.20 -13.61 -4.55
C ASP A 54 -4.24 -12.85 -5.47
N LYS A 55 -4.73 -11.79 -6.13
CA LYS A 55 -3.95 -10.85 -6.94
C LYS A 55 -4.01 -9.50 -6.27
N TYR A 56 -2.88 -9.01 -5.77
CA TYR A 56 -2.77 -7.72 -5.11
C TYR A 56 -1.45 -7.04 -5.48
N VAL A 57 -1.33 -5.76 -5.14
CA VAL A 57 -0.10 -4.97 -5.26
C VAL A 57 0.24 -4.35 -3.92
N SER A 58 1.51 -4.33 -3.57
CA SER A 58 2.07 -3.65 -2.39
C SER A 58 2.81 -2.37 -2.77
N ILE A 59 2.55 -1.28 -2.04
CA ILE A 59 3.21 0.01 -2.19
C ILE A 59 3.86 0.38 -0.86
N ALA A 60 5.19 0.53 -0.86
CA ALA A 60 5.92 1.03 0.29
C ALA A 60 5.99 2.57 0.29
N VAL A 61 5.67 3.19 1.41
CA VAL A 61 6.02 4.58 1.71
C VAL A 61 7.39 4.56 2.39
N ILE A 62 8.36 5.25 1.80
CA ILE A 62 9.75 5.28 2.28
C ILE A 62 10.14 6.69 2.70
N GLU A 63 10.93 6.83 3.75
CA GLU A 63 11.45 8.15 4.15
C GLU A 63 12.65 8.54 3.30
N ASP A 64 13.52 7.57 2.98
CA ASP A 64 14.67 7.75 2.13
C ASP A 64 15.01 6.49 1.28
N GLU A 65 15.99 6.62 0.38
CA GLU A 65 16.40 5.51 -0.49
C GLU A 65 17.06 4.33 0.25
N SER A 66 17.47 4.50 1.51
CA SER A 66 18.07 3.40 2.29
C SER A 66 17.01 2.43 2.80
N ASP A 67 15.79 2.90 3.07
CA ASP A 67 14.63 2.05 3.37
C ASP A 67 14.32 1.08 2.22
N TYR A 68 14.57 1.50 0.97
CA TYR A 68 14.33 0.67 -0.21
C TYR A 68 15.11 -0.64 -0.17
N ASP A 69 16.33 -0.65 0.37
CA ASP A 69 17.14 -1.86 0.50
C ASP A 69 16.50 -2.88 1.45
N ALA A 70 15.78 -2.42 2.48
CA ALA A 70 15.03 -3.30 3.35
C ALA A 70 13.86 -3.96 2.59
N PHE A 71 13.10 -3.17 1.82
CA PHE A 71 11.93 -3.66 1.06
C PHE A 71 12.26 -4.65 -0.07
N LYS A 72 13.47 -4.62 -0.63
CA LYS A 72 13.91 -5.59 -1.65
C LYS A 72 13.74 -7.04 -1.19
N ASN A 73 13.93 -7.30 0.10
CA ASN A 73 13.83 -8.65 0.67
C ASN A 73 12.38 -9.11 0.88
N PHE A 74 11.41 -8.18 0.87
CA PHE A 74 10.00 -8.46 1.10
C PHE A 74 9.17 -8.52 -0.19
N GLY A 75 9.78 -8.21 -1.33
CA GLY A 75 9.11 -8.33 -2.63
C GLY A 75 8.03 -7.28 -2.86
N ILE A 76 8.26 -6.04 -2.40
CA ILE A 76 7.34 -4.92 -2.64
C ILE A 76 7.29 -4.55 -4.13
N ASP A 77 6.07 -4.29 -4.65
CA ASP A 77 5.84 -4.05 -6.07
C ASP A 77 6.15 -2.61 -6.51
N ALA A 78 5.89 -1.63 -5.64
CA ALA A 78 6.15 -0.21 -5.90
C ALA A 78 6.49 0.56 -4.63
N TRP A 79 7.07 1.75 -4.77
CA TRP A 79 7.34 2.62 -3.62
C TRP A 79 7.11 4.10 -3.97
N ILE A 80 6.95 4.91 -2.93
CA ILE A 80 6.83 6.36 -3.00
C ILE A 80 7.56 6.99 -1.82
N LEU A 81 8.21 8.13 -2.03
CA LEU A 81 8.76 8.91 -0.91
C LEU A 81 7.62 9.49 -0.09
N ALA A 82 7.75 9.48 1.24
CA ALA A 82 6.81 10.12 2.15
C ALA A 82 6.63 11.62 1.81
N SER A 83 7.69 12.28 1.38
CA SER A 83 7.67 13.68 0.91
C SER A 83 6.84 13.88 -0.37
N GLU A 84 6.61 12.81 -1.14
CA GLU A 84 5.85 12.82 -2.39
C GLU A 84 4.47 12.17 -2.27
N ILE A 85 4.00 11.85 -1.05
CA ILE A 85 2.74 11.12 -0.81
C ILE A 85 1.52 11.76 -1.49
N SER A 86 1.54 13.07 -1.75
CA SER A 86 0.51 13.76 -2.55
C SER A 86 0.30 13.18 -3.96
N GLN A 87 1.29 12.45 -4.49
CA GLN A 87 1.25 11.79 -5.80
C GLN A 87 0.78 10.33 -5.73
N ILE A 88 0.33 9.84 -4.57
CA ILE A 88 -0.05 8.42 -4.37
C ILE A 88 -1.08 7.93 -5.41
N ASN A 89 -2.02 8.78 -5.82
CA ASN A 89 -2.99 8.43 -6.87
C ASN A 89 -2.34 8.06 -8.20
N ASN A 90 -1.21 8.67 -8.56
CA ASN A 90 -0.51 8.35 -9.79
C ASN A 90 0.08 6.94 -9.73
N ILE A 91 0.68 6.58 -8.60
CA ILE A 91 1.25 5.24 -8.37
C ILE A 91 0.12 4.20 -8.36
N VAL A 92 -0.94 4.44 -7.59
CA VAL A 92 -2.11 3.56 -7.48
C VAL A 92 -2.75 3.31 -8.86
N ASN A 93 -2.92 4.34 -9.68
CA ASN A 93 -3.44 4.20 -11.04
C ASN A 93 -2.51 3.45 -11.99
N LEU A 94 -1.19 3.65 -11.84
CA LEU A 94 -0.19 2.98 -12.65
C LEU A 94 -0.14 1.48 -12.34
N VAL A 95 -0.16 1.12 -11.06
CA VAL A 95 -0.12 -0.30 -10.67
C VAL A 95 -1.43 -1.01 -11.01
N ASN A 96 -2.58 -0.35 -10.87
CA ASN A 96 -3.86 -0.91 -11.27
C ASN A 96 -3.87 -1.30 -12.75
N LYS A 97 -3.37 -0.42 -13.63
CA LYS A 97 -3.29 -0.69 -15.08
C LYS A 97 -2.30 -1.80 -15.45
N ARG A 98 -1.17 -1.90 -14.74
CA ARG A 98 -0.10 -2.85 -15.08
C ARG A 98 -0.30 -4.24 -14.50
N PHE A 99 -0.82 -4.32 -13.28
CA PHE A 99 -0.83 -5.54 -12.50
C PHE A 99 -2.22 -6.08 -12.22
N LEU A 100 -3.28 -5.25 -12.30
CA LEU A 100 -4.63 -5.66 -11.91
C LEU A 100 -5.65 -5.66 -13.07
N SER A 101 -5.30 -5.06 -14.21
CA SER A 101 -6.08 -5.19 -15.46
C SER A 101 -5.87 -6.52 -16.19
#